data_AF-A0A024VZV9-F1
#
_entry.id   AF-A0A024VZV9-F1
#
_cell.length_a   1.000
_cell.length_b   1.000
_cell.length_c   1.000
_cell.angle_alpha   90.00
_cell.angle_beta   90.00
_cell.angle_gamma   90.00
#
_symmetry.space_group_name_H-M   'P 1'
#
loop_
_entity.id
_entity.type
_entity.pdbx_description
1 polymer ?
#
loop_
_entity_poly.entity_id
_entity_poly.type
_entity_poly.pdbx_seq_one_letter_code
_entity_poly.pdbx_strand_id
1 'polypeptide(L)'
;MARQPSGGPLGGAGVGAPGAAGGGPQQAQQQFGLTDEASTPDPQTQLKDGIIPEEFKRQMFYTLGDYRDICVGNTPNGIDTVSASGDNKSGDKNIKDISEKIGIILKQSASKAGGPPNSGKTPQEWWEENGPHIWNGMICALTYKENGSDKPQVDDKVKKAFFGENGTSNEPIPKYKYETVTLQDENSGDGPKPAGVNEAPPKLTDFIKRPPYFRYLEEWGQNFCKERKKRLEEIKKDCKVDENDR
;
A
#
# COMPACT_ATOMS: atom_id res chain seq x y z
N MET A 1 -60.87 -22.09 25.30
CA MET A 1 -62.33 -21.92 25.45
C MET A 1 -62.61 -20.42 25.45
N ALA A 2 -63.07 -19.88 24.31
CA ALA A 2 -64.44 -19.37 24.08
C ALA A 2 -64.70 -18.02 24.77
N ARG A 3 -65.32 -16.97 24.21
CA ARG A 3 -65.90 -16.57 22.91
C ARG A 3 -66.22 -15.05 23.13
N GLN A 4 -66.13 -14.21 22.09
CA GLN A 4 -66.62 -12.80 22.09
C GLN A 4 -68.19 -12.76 22.10
N PRO A 5 -68.96 -11.64 21.86
CA PRO A 5 -68.63 -10.23 21.55
C PRO A 5 -69.61 -9.14 22.13
N SER A 6 -69.52 -7.91 21.57
CA SER A 6 -70.51 -6.79 21.45
C SER A 6 -70.34 -5.59 22.41
N GLY A 7 -70.41 -4.32 22.00
CA GLY A 7 -70.74 -3.70 20.70
C GLY A 7 -70.33 -2.21 20.60
N GLY A 8 -70.42 -1.65 19.38
CA GLY A 8 -70.18 -0.23 19.03
C GLY A 8 -71.38 0.70 19.28
N PRO A 9 -71.29 2.01 18.95
CA PRO A 9 -71.51 2.55 17.59
C PRO A 9 -70.46 3.59 17.13
N LEU A 10 -70.09 3.69 15.83
CA LEU A 10 -70.58 4.64 14.79
C LEU A 10 -70.70 6.11 15.28
N GLY A 11 -70.14 7.16 14.68
CA GLY A 11 -69.38 7.35 13.45
C GLY A 11 -69.05 8.86 13.31
N GLY A 12 -68.09 9.21 12.45
CA GLY A 12 -67.75 10.61 12.16
C GLY A 12 -66.83 10.69 10.95
N ALA A 13 -67.40 11.12 9.83
CA ALA A 13 -66.76 11.23 8.53
C ALA A 13 -65.73 12.36 8.48
N GLY A 14 -64.59 12.11 7.82
CA GLY A 14 -63.62 13.12 7.42
C GLY A 14 -62.95 12.68 6.12
N VAL A 15 -63.45 13.20 5.01
CA VAL A 15 -62.97 12.97 3.65
C VAL A 15 -61.78 13.90 3.40
N GLY A 16 -60.66 13.36 2.92
CA GLY A 16 -59.50 14.12 2.44
C GLY A 16 -58.69 13.29 1.43
N ALA A 17 -58.60 13.81 0.21
CA ALA A 17 -58.11 13.16 -1.01
C ALA A 17 -56.58 12.86 -1.03
N PRO A 18 -56.08 12.08 -2.02
CA PRO A 18 -54.73 11.50 -2.01
C PRO A 18 -53.68 12.47 -2.54
N GLY A 19 -52.54 12.56 -1.85
CA GLY A 19 -51.37 13.36 -2.22
C GLY A 19 -50.21 12.49 -2.67
N ALA A 20 -49.60 12.89 -3.79
CA ALA A 20 -48.64 12.19 -4.62
C ALA A 20 -47.28 11.86 -3.97
N ALA A 21 -46.60 10.92 -4.65
CA ALA A 21 -45.25 10.45 -4.42
C ALA A 21 -44.18 11.57 -4.30
N GLY A 22 -43.15 11.30 -3.49
CA GLY A 22 -41.95 12.12 -3.40
C GLY A 22 -40.88 11.42 -2.56
N GLY A 23 -40.25 10.39 -3.14
CA GLY A 23 -39.01 9.82 -2.59
C GLY A 23 -37.88 10.83 -2.72
N GLY A 24 -37.45 11.40 -1.60
CA GLY A 24 -36.21 12.16 -1.51
C GLY A 24 -35.09 11.28 -0.93
N PRO A 25 -33.87 11.31 -1.50
CA PRO A 25 -32.75 10.61 -0.88
C PRO A 25 -32.37 11.33 0.43
N GLN A 26 -32.51 10.65 1.56
CA GLN A 26 -31.88 11.05 2.81
C GLN A 26 -30.36 10.99 2.61
N GLN A 27 -29.74 12.16 2.42
CA GLN A 27 -28.30 12.29 2.53
C GLN A 27 -27.90 12.00 3.98
N ALA A 28 -27.34 10.83 4.20
CA ALA A 28 -26.58 10.54 5.41
C ALA A 28 -25.36 11.47 5.42
N GLN A 29 -25.42 12.53 6.22
CA GLN A 29 -24.24 13.32 6.54
C GLN A 29 -23.33 12.43 7.40
N GLN A 30 -22.36 11.78 6.75
CA GLN A 30 -21.24 11.16 7.45
C GLN A 30 -20.41 12.30 8.06
N GLN A 31 -20.65 12.57 9.33
CA GLN A 31 -19.80 13.40 10.16
C GLN A 31 -18.50 12.62 10.40
N PHE A 32 -17.51 12.83 9.55
CA PHE A 32 -16.15 12.34 9.77
C PHE A 32 -15.60 13.06 11.00
N GLY A 33 -15.62 12.37 12.14
CA GLY A 33 -14.96 12.77 13.36
C GLY A 33 -13.46 12.86 13.11
N LEU A 34 -12.95 14.07 12.96
CA LEU A 34 -11.52 14.36 13.00
C LEU A 34 -11.11 14.27 14.47
N THR A 35 -10.63 13.11 14.90
CA THR A 35 -9.95 12.98 16.18
C THR A 35 -8.58 13.65 16.09
N ASP A 36 -8.26 14.42 17.12
CA ASP A 36 -7.06 15.21 17.31
C ASP A 36 -5.76 14.45 16.98
N GLU A 37 -4.82 15.20 16.38
CA GLU A 37 -3.44 14.82 16.10
C GLU A 37 -2.73 14.34 17.39
N ALA A 38 -2.80 13.03 17.65
CA ALA A 38 -1.81 12.38 18.48
C ALA A 38 -0.47 12.54 17.76
N SER A 39 0.48 13.26 18.38
CA SER A 39 1.80 13.51 17.82
C SER A 39 2.45 12.19 17.44
N THR A 40 2.44 11.85 16.15
CA THR A 40 3.10 10.63 15.65
C THR A 40 4.60 10.77 15.92
N PRO A 41 5.26 9.78 16.53
CA PRO A 41 6.70 9.84 16.80
C PRO A 41 7.48 10.12 15.51
N ASP A 42 8.52 10.95 15.58
CA ASP A 42 9.39 11.24 14.43
C ASP A 42 9.94 9.92 13.81
N PRO A 43 9.99 9.81 12.47
CA PRO A 43 10.50 8.62 11.78
C PRO A 43 11.90 8.17 12.24
N GLN A 44 12.81 9.11 12.50
CA GLN A 44 14.18 8.78 12.90
C GLN A 44 14.23 8.12 14.29
N THR A 45 13.36 8.57 15.20
CA THR A 45 13.21 8.00 16.54
C THR A 45 12.65 6.59 16.45
N GLN A 46 11.63 6.36 15.61
CA GLN A 46 11.08 5.02 15.37
C GLN A 46 12.16 4.04 14.88
N LEU A 47 13.01 4.44 13.93
CA LEU A 47 14.08 3.59 13.42
C LEU A 47 15.09 3.20 14.51
N LYS A 48 15.44 4.13 15.40
CA LYS A 48 16.32 3.87 16.54
C LYS A 48 15.75 2.85 17.52
N ASP A 49 14.43 2.70 17.55
CA ASP A 49 13.71 1.74 18.39
C ASP A 49 13.38 0.44 17.63
N GLY A 50 13.91 0.27 16.41
CA GLY A 50 13.69 -0.91 15.58
C GLY A 50 12.31 -0.95 14.95
N ILE A 51 11.67 0.21 14.77
CA ILE A 51 10.36 0.36 14.17
C ILE A 51 10.51 1.04 12.81
N ILE A 52 10.11 0.36 11.74
CA ILE A 52 9.97 0.99 10.42
C ILE A 52 8.58 1.65 10.40
N PRO A 53 8.47 2.98 10.20
CA PRO A 53 7.17 3.65 10.10
C PRO A 53 6.30 2.97 9.04
N GLU A 54 5.04 2.69 9.34
CA GLU A 54 4.17 1.87 8.47
C GLU A 54 4.03 2.45 7.05
N GLU A 55 3.85 3.77 6.94
CA GLU A 55 3.77 4.46 5.64
C GLU A 55 5.06 4.35 4.81
N PHE A 56 6.22 4.31 5.47
CA PHE A 56 7.50 4.10 4.79
C PHE A 56 7.71 2.62 4.44
N LYS A 57 7.36 1.71 5.34
CA LYS A 57 7.38 0.26 5.10
C LYS A 57 6.47 -0.12 3.93
N ARG A 58 5.32 0.54 3.80
CA ARG A 58 4.41 0.40 2.66
C ARG A 58 5.10 0.72 1.35
N GLN A 59 5.82 1.85 1.27
CA GLN A 59 6.59 2.22 0.09
C GLN A 59 7.65 1.16 -0.24
N MET A 60 8.36 0.64 0.77
CA MET A 60 9.32 -0.45 0.58
C MET A 60 8.66 -1.71 -0.01
N PHE A 61 7.45 -2.07 0.43
CA PHE A 61 6.69 -3.20 -0.11
C PHE A 61 6.32 -3.00 -1.58
N TYR A 62 5.83 -1.80 -1.95
CA TYR A 62 5.52 -1.45 -3.33
C TYR A 62 6.79 -1.50 -4.20
N THR A 63 7.87 -0.85 -3.79
CA THR A 63 9.15 -0.83 -4.51
C THR A 63 9.68 -2.24 -4.75
N LEU A 64 9.65 -3.12 -3.75
CA LEU A 64 10.12 -4.50 -3.91
C LEU A 64 9.25 -5.28 -4.91
N GLY A 65 7.93 -5.09 -4.88
CA GLY A 65 7.04 -5.70 -5.85
C GLY A 65 7.30 -5.19 -7.27
N ASP A 66 7.67 -3.92 -7.44
CA ASP A 66 7.97 -3.35 -8.75
C ASP A 66 9.29 -3.90 -9.30
N TYR A 67 10.32 -4.04 -8.45
CA TYR A 67 11.55 -4.75 -8.81
C TYR A 67 11.28 -6.19 -9.22
N ARG A 68 10.37 -6.88 -8.52
CA ARG A 68 9.94 -8.23 -8.88
C ARG A 68 9.33 -8.24 -10.27
N ASP A 69 8.37 -7.37 -10.52
CA ASP A 69 7.61 -7.37 -11.77
C ASP A 69 8.47 -6.97 -12.97
N ILE A 70 9.44 -6.06 -12.80
CA ILE A 70 10.48 -5.76 -13.79
C ILE A 70 11.33 -7.00 -14.07
N CYS A 71 11.74 -7.73 -13.03
CA CYS A 71 12.58 -8.92 -13.16
C CYS A 71 11.84 -10.04 -13.90
N VAL A 72 10.62 -10.38 -13.48
CA VAL A 72 9.87 -11.54 -14.01
C VAL A 72 9.05 -11.22 -15.26
N GLY A 73 8.88 -9.94 -15.61
CA GLY A 73 8.12 -9.51 -16.79
C GLY A 73 6.60 -9.51 -16.60
N ASN A 74 6.11 -9.27 -15.38
CA ASN A 74 4.68 -9.28 -15.04
C ASN A 74 3.96 -7.93 -15.22
N THR A 75 4.57 -6.97 -15.93
CA THR A 75 3.98 -5.63 -16.08
C THR A 75 2.69 -5.68 -16.92
N PRO A 76 1.59 -4.99 -16.51
CA PRO A 76 0.33 -5.04 -17.21
C PRO A 76 0.44 -4.49 -18.64
N ASN A 77 -0.18 -5.17 -19.60
CA ASN A 77 -0.32 -4.67 -20.96
C ASN A 77 -1.09 -3.33 -20.95
N GLY A 78 -0.52 -2.27 -21.54
CA GLY A 78 -1.12 -0.93 -21.59
C GLY A 78 -0.51 0.11 -20.64
N ILE A 79 0.20 -0.29 -19.58
CA ILE A 79 1.08 0.63 -18.81
C ILE A 79 2.35 0.97 -19.60
N ASP A 80 2.83 0.01 -20.39
CA ASP A 80 3.95 0.15 -21.31
C ASP A 80 3.81 1.36 -22.26
N THR A 81 2.56 1.71 -22.60
CA THR A 81 2.23 2.88 -23.44
C THR A 81 2.02 4.17 -22.66
N VAL A 82 1.75 4.11 -21.34
CA VAL A 82 1.47 5.30 -20.52
C VAL A 82 2.77 6.00 -20.10
N SER A 83 3.88 5.26 -19.98
CA SER A 83 5.24 5.82 -19.80
C SER A 83 5.76 6.61 -21.02
N ALA A 84 5.01 6.65 -22.13
CA ALA A 84 5.33 7.41 -23.34
C ALA A 84 4.48 8.69 -23.52
N SER A 85 3.83 9.19 -22.46
CA SER A 85 3.08 10.46 -22.52
C SER A 85 3.98 11.67 -22.24
N GLY A 86 4.98 11.84 -23.10
CA GLY A 86 5.80 13.04 -23.23
C GLY A 86 6.46 12.96 -24.61
N ASP A 87 6.46 14.06 -25.36
CA ASP A 87 6.72 14.14 -26.82
C ASP A 87 8.10 13.67 -27.33
N ASN A 88 8.80 12.82 -26.58
CA ASN A 88 9.92 12.04 -27.06
C ASN A 88 9.43 10.63 -27.41
N LYS A 89 9.04 10.45 -28.68
CA LYS A 89 9.20 9.14 -29.35
C LYS A 89 10.69 8.79 -29.38
N SER A 90 11.29 8.49 -28.23
CA SER A 90 12.44 7.59 -28.24
C SER A 90 11.85 6.22 -28.52
N GLY A 91 12.29 5.58 -29.60
CA GLY A 91 11.91 4.21 -29.95
C GLY A 91 12.47 3.16 -28.98
N ASP A 92 12.40 3.41 -27.68
CA ASP A 92 12.99 2.60 -26.63
C ASP A 92 11.93 1.77 -25.92
N LYS A 93 11.64 0.62 -26.54
CA LYS A 93 11.78 -0.70 -25.91
C LYS A 93 11.13 -0.86 -24.54
N ASN A 94 9.86 -1.23 -24.65
CA ASN A 94 8.96 -1.89 -23.70
C ASN A 94 9.62 -2.58 -22.50
N ILE A 95 8.96 -2.58 -21.33
CA ILE A 95 9.41 -3.36 -20.14
C ILE A 95 9.60 -4.86 -20.47
N LYS A 96 8.88 -5.37 -21.48
CA LYS A 96 9.11 -6.70 -22.06
C LYS A 96 10.56 -6.90 -22.48
N ASP A 97 11.17 -5.93 -23.17
CA ASP A 97 12.57 -5.97 -23.62
C ASP A 97 13.56 -6.03 -22.44
N ILE A 98 13.21 -5.44 -21.29
CA ILE A 98 14.04 -5.51 -20.07
C ILE A 98 14.01 -6.92 -19.50
N SER A 99 12.81 -7.48 -19.29
CA SER A 99 12.66 -8.85 -18.76
C SER A 99 13.29 -9.91 -19.68
N GLU A 100 13.18 -9.73 -21.00
CA GLU A 100 13.82 -10.59 -21.99
C GLU A 100 15.36 -10.50 -21.91
N LYS A 101 15.92 -9.28 -21.81
CA LYS A 101 17.36 -9.07 -21.62
C LYS A 101 17.85 -9.70 -20.31
N ILE A 102 17.10 -9.56 -19.22
CA ILE A 102 17.41 -10.23 -17.94
C ILE A 102 17.46 -11.74 -18.16
N GLY A 103 16.45 -12.32 -18.80
CA GLY A 103 16.42 -13.74 -19.14
C GLY A 103 17.62 -14.20 -19.98
N ILE A 104 18.05 -13.40 -20.96
CA ILE A 104 19.24 -13.68 -21.79
C ILE A 104 20.51 -13.65 -20.92
N ILE A 105 20.69 -12.64 -20.09
CA ILE A 105 21.87 -12.48 -19.21
C ILE A 105 21.96 -13.66 -18.22
N LEU A 106 20.84 -14.03 -17.60
CA LEU A 106 20.80 -15.15 -16.65
C LEU A 106 21.17 -16.47 -17.34
N LYS A 107 20.66 -16.73 -18.54
CA LYS A 107 21.02 -17.90 -19.35
C LYS A 107 22.50 -17.90 -19.76
N GLN A 108 23.04 -16.76 -20.18
CA GLN A 108 24.45 -16.63 -20.56
C GLN A 108 25.42 -16.78 -19.38
N SER A 109 25.02 -16.32 -18.18
CA SER A 109 25.84 -16.41 -16.97
C SER A 109 26.14 -17.86 -16.58
N ALA A 110 25.16 -18.77 -16.73
CA ALA A 110 25.33 -20.19 -16.44
C ALA A 110 26.25 -20.91 -17.44
N SER A 111 26.19 -20.52 -18.72
CA SER A 111 27.09 -21.04 -19.76
C SER A 111 28.56 -20.66 -19.50
N LYS A 112 28.83 -19.49 -18.89
CA LYS A 112 30.18 -19.08 -18.51
C LYS A 112 30.73 -19.82 -17.29
N ALA A 113 29.87 -20.40 -16.47
CA ALA A 113 30.24 -21.18 -15.28
C ALA A 113 30.51 -22.67 -15.58
N GLY A 114 30.60 -23.08 -16.86
CA GLY A 114 30.86 -24.46 -17.26
C GLY A 114 29.62 -25.37 -17.29
N GLY A 115 28.42 -24.79 -17.17
CA GLY A 115 27.16 -25.53 -17.30
C GLY A 115 26.76 -25.85 -18.76
N PRO A 116 25.85 -26.81 -18.97
CA PRO A 116 25.28 -27.10 -20.30
C PRO A 116 24.65 -25.85 -20.95
N PRO A 117 24.65 -25.72 -22.29
CA PRO A 117 23.97 -24.62 -22.95
C PRO A 117 22.48 -24.61 -22.56
N ASN A 118 21.96 -23.43 -22.18
CA ASN A 118 20.61 -23.17 -21.65
C ASN A 118 20.33 -23.62 -20.19
N SER A 119 21.35 -23.90 -19.37
CA SER A 119 21.15 -24.27 -17.95
C SER A 119 20.95 -23.10 -16.97
N GLY A 120 20.74 -21.87 -17.45
CA GLY A 120 20.59 -20.71 -16.56
C GLY A 120 19.19 -20.56 -15.97
N LYS A 121 19.13 -19.96 -14.78
CA LYS A 121 17.88 -19.72 -14.05
C LYS A 121 16.94 -18.86 -14.86
N THR A 122 15.65 -19.18 -14.81
CA THR A 122 14.60 -18.27 -15.23
C THR A 122 14.58 -17.04 -14.32
N PRO A 123 14.07 -15.88 -14.78
CA PRO A 123 13.93 -14.72 -13.91
C PRO A 123 13.11 -14.99 -12.64
N GLN A 124 12.12 -15.89 -12.72
CA GLN A 124 11.34 -16.30 -11.56
C GLN A 124 12.19 -17.08 -10.54
N GLU A 125 12.92 -18.11 -10.96
CA GLU A 125 13.80 -18.88 -10.08
C GLU A 125 14.91 -17.99 -9.49
N TRP A 126 15.44 -17.06 -10.29
CA TRP A 126 16.42 -16.09 -9.81
C TRP A 126 15.83 -15.19 -8.72
N TRP A 127 14.60 -14.71 -8.90
CA TRP A 127 13.91 -13.89 -7.90
C TRP A 127 13.61 -14.67 -6.62
N GLU A 128 13.22 -15.94 -6.71
CA GLU A 128 12.98 -16.78 -5.53
C GLU A 128 14.23 -16.93 -4.66
N GLU A 129 15.42 -16.95 -5.28
CA GLU A 129 16.70 -17.00 -4.57
C GLU A 129 17.19 -15.63 -4.08
N ASN A 130 17.01 -14.57 -4.88
CA ASN A 130 17.63 -13.27 -4.62
C ASN A 130 16.69 -12.22 -4.01
N GLY A 131 15.37 -12.40 -4.11
CA GLY A 131 14.37 -11.52 -3.50
C GLY A 131 14.59 -11.32 -1.99
N PRO A 132 14.87 -12.37 -1.19
CA PRO A 132 15.20 -12.22 0.22
C PRO A 132 16.46 -11.34 0.45
N HIS A 133 17.48 -11.47 -0.41
CA HIS A 133 18.70 -10.66 -0.32
C HIS A 133 18.46 -9.19 -0.68
N ILE A 134 17.60 -8.92 -1.68
CA ILE A 134 17.21 -7.55 -2.05
C ILE A 134 16.48 -6.89 -0.86
N TRP A 135 15.50 -7.58 -0.28
CA TRP A 135 14.77 -7.08 0.90
C TRP A 135 15.72 -6.81 2.08
N ASN A 136 16.62 -7.74 2.36
CA ASN A 136 17.65 -7.55 3.38
C ASN A 136 18.51 -6.31 3.10
N GLY A 137 18.92 -6.09 1.84
CA GLY A 137 19.60 -4.87 1.41
C GLY A 137 18.79 -3.60 1.70
N MET A 138 17.48 -3.62 1.47
CA MET A 138 16.59 -2.50 1.80
C MET A 138 16.54 -2.21 3.30
N ILE A 139 16.52 -3.25 4.16
CA ILE A 139 16.60 -3.08 5.62
C ILE A 139 17.98 -2.57 6.04
N CYS A 140 19.05 -3.11 5.45
CA CYS A 140 20.43 -2.71 5.71
C CYS A 140 20.66 -1.22 5.40
N ALA A 141 20.07 -0.70 4.32
CA ALA A 141 20.14 0.72 3.96
C ALA A 141 19.60 1.64 5.07
N LEU A 142 18.60 1.20 5.85
CA LEU A 142 18.05 1.99 6.96
C LEU A 142 19.05 2.22 8.10
N THR A 143 20.09 1.40 8.16
CA THR A 143 21.14 1.53 9.18
C THR A 143 22.17 2.60 8.84
N TYR A 144 22.15 3.17 7.63
CA TYR A 144 23.06 4.21 7.21
C TYR A 144 22.45 5.59 7.40
N LYS A 145 23.30 6.55 7.76
CA LYS A 145 22.98 7.97 7.81
C LYS A 145 23.94 8.76 6.94
N GLU A 146 23.40 9.75 6.24
CA GLU A 146 24.18 10.77 5.57
C GLU A 146 24.61 11.82 6.59
N ASN A 147 25.91 12.13 6.64
CA ASN A 147 26.45 13.15 7.54
C ASN A 147 27.15 14.27 6.76
N GLY A 148 26.81 14.47 5.49
CA GLY A 148 27.47 15.45 4.60
C GLY A 148 28.95 15.15 4.27
N SER A 149 29.44 13.96 4.63
CA SER A 149 30.77 13.45 4.24
C SER A 149 30.65 12.56 3.00
N ASP A 150 31.75 12.37 2.24
CA ASP A 150 31.78 11.58 1.00
C ASP A 150 31.35 10.11 1.15
N LYS A 151 31.22 9.60 2.38
CA LYS A 151 30.81 8.22 2.67
C LYS A 151 29.71 8.17 3.74
N PRO A 152 28.60 7.46 3.50
CA PRO A 152 27.57 7.25 4.52
C PRO A 152 28.15 6.46 5.70
N GLN A 153 27.69 6.76 6.90
CA GLN A 153 28.13 6.07 8.12
C GLN A 153 27.01 5.20 8.67
N VAL A 154 27.38 4.07 9.24
CA VAL A 154 26.45 3.19 9.95
C VAL A 154 26.05 3.86 11.27
N ASP A 155 24.75 3.87 11.57
CA ASP A 155 24.21 4.16 12.89
C ASP A 155 24.13 2.85 13.68
N ASP A 156 25.07 2.67 14.62
CA ASP A 156 25.18 1.44 15.40
C ASP A 156 23.92 1.13 16.23
N LYS A 157 23.18 2.17 16.67
CA LYS A 157 21.94 1.98 17.43
C LYS A 157 20.86 1.39 16.52
N VAL A 158 20.68 1.96 15.33
CA VAL A 158 19.71 1.47 14.35
C VAL A 158 20.11 0.06 13.86
N LYS A 159 21.40 -0.15 13.57
CA LYS A 159 21.91 -1.48 13.18
C LYS A 159 21.65 -2.52 14.25
N LYS A 160 21.94 -2.22 15.52
CA LYS A 160 21.65 -3.13 16.65
C LYS A 160 20.15 -3.41 16.77
N ALA A 161 19.29 -2.41 16.55
CA ALA A 161 17.85 -2.59 16.62
C ALA A 161 17.30 -3.53 15.54
N PHE A 162 17.85 -3.49 14.31
CA PHE A 162 17.38 -4.31 13.19
C PHE A 162 18.13 -5.63 13.00
N PHE A 163 19.35 -5.79 13.53
CA PHE A 163 20.21 -6.97 13.32
C PHE A 163 20.73 -7.62 14.63
N GLY A 164 20.34 -7.10 15.80
CA GLY A 164 20.70 -7.64 17.11
C GLY A 164 22.08 -7.23 17.62
N GLU A 165 22.43 -7.70 18.83
CA GLU A 165 23.55 -7.21 19.65
C GLU A 165 24.95 -7.33 19.04
N ASN A 166 25.16 -8.29 18.14
CA ASN A 166 26.47 -8.53 17.55
C ASN A 166 26.54 -8.22 16.05
N GLY A 167 25.43 -7.89 15.38
CA GLY A 167 25.39 -7.71 13.92
C GLY A 167 26.02 -8.87 13.12
N THR A 168 26.23 -10.02 13.75
CA THR A 168 26.93 -11.20 13.19
C THR A 168 26.02 -12.01 12.28
N SER A 169 24.70 -11.90 12.51
CA SER A 169 23.74 -12.32 11.51
C SER A 169 23.62 -11.21 10.48
N ASN A 170 23.93 -11.52 9.23
CA ASN A 170 23.58 -10.66 8.11
C ASN A 170 22.07 -10.63 7.86
N GLU A 171 21.23 -11.19 8.74
CA GLU A 171 19.78 -11.24 8.61
C GLU A 171 19.08 -10.27 9.58
N PRO A 172 17.99 -9.62 9.14
CA PRO A 172 17.15 -8.83 10.02
C PRO A 172 16.54 -9.67 11.16
N ILE A 173 16.18 -8.99 12.25
CA ILE A 173 15.40 -9.59 13.34
C ILE A 173 14.13 -10.29 12.81
N PRO A 174 13.60 -11.32 13.50
CA PRO A 174 12.47 -12.12 13.02
C PRO A 174 11.26 -11.33 12.53
N LYS A 175 10.99 -10.14 13.09
CA LYS A 175 9.87 -9.27 12.66
C LYS A 175 9.99 -8.78 11.20
N TYR A 176 11.21 -8.58 10.71
CA TYR A 176 11.48 -7.98 9.39
C TYR A 176 12.09 -8.97 8.40
N LYS A 177 12.05 -10.28 8.69
CA LYS A 177 12.47 -11.30 7.72
C LYS A 177 11.49 -11.36 6.55
N TYR A 178 12.02 -11.63 5.36
CA TYR A 178 11.30 -11.60 4.08
C TYR A 178 10.00 -12.42 4.10
N GLU A 179 9.99 -13.60 4.71
CA GLU A 179 8.84 -14.52 4.76
C GLU A 179 7.80 -14.16 5.82
N THR A 180 8.16 -13.27 6.75
CA THR A 180 7.40 -13.02 7.99
C THR A 180 6.86 -11.61 8.09
N VAL A 181 7.53 -10.64 7.47
CA VAL A 181 7.17 -9.24 7.60
C VAL A 181 5.82 -8.98 6.96
N THR A 182 4.96 -8.31 7.72
CA THR A 182 3.59 -7.97 7.31
C THR A 182 3.41 -6.47 7.24
N LEU A 183 2.49 -6.03 6.40
CA LEU A 183 2.05 -4.64 6.31
C LEU A 183 0.73 -4.48 7.06
N GLN A 184 0.67 -3.58 8.05
CA GLN A 184 -0.58 -3.32 8.76
C GLN A 184 -1.35 -2.21 8.02
N ASP A 185 -2.66 -2.36 7.91
CA ASP A 185 -3.51 -1.27 7.42
C ASP A 185 -4.05 -0.48 8.61
N GLU A 186 -3.55 0.75 8.74
CA GLU A 186 -4.01 1.74 9.74
C GLU A 186 -5.49 2.10 9.55
N ASN A 187 -6.07 1.80 8.39
CA ASN A 187 -7.46 2.08 8.05
C ASN A 187 -8.45 0.99 8.49
N SER A 188 -8.10 0.17 9.49
CA SER A 188 -9.02 -0.77 10.14
C SER A 188 -10.11 -0.08 10.99
N GLY A 189 -10.46 1.16 10.68
CA GLY A 189 -11.57 1.88 11.29
C GLY A 189 -12.87 1.63 10.52
N ASP A 190 -13.88 1.07 11.21
CA ASP A 190 -15.35 1.09 11.03
C ASP A 190 -16.00 1.19 9.61
N GLY A 191 -15.25 0.96 8.53
CA GLY A 191 -15.80 0.79 7.20
C GLY A 191 -16.48 -0.58 7.03
N PRO A 192 -17.45 -0.73 6.10
CA PRO A 192 -18.08 -2.02 5.84
C PRO A 192 -17.01 -3.00 5.35
N LYS A 193 -16.60 -3.93 6.22
CA LYS A 193 -15.73 -5.03 5.84
C LYS A 193 -16.51 -5.98 4.91
N PRO A 194 -15.95 -6.40 3.77
CA PRO A 194 -16.54 -7.49 3.01
C PRO A 194 -16.58 -8.73 3.92
N ALA A 195 -17.80 -9.23 4.19
CA ALA A 195 -18.01 -10.39 5.03
C ALA A 195 -17.27 -11.60 4.42
N GLY A 196 -16.24 -12.10 5.10
CA GLY A 196 -15.55 -13.35 4.74
C GLY A 196 -14.03 -13.31 4.68
N VAL A 197 -13.37 -12.16 4.87
CA VAL A 197 -11.90 -12.10 4.92
C VAL A 197 -11.44 -12.16 6.38
N ASN A 198 -10.82 -13.26 6.79
CA ASN A 198 -10.03 -13.28 8.02
C ASN A 198 -8.79 -12.40 7.78
N GLU A 199 -8.89 -11.11 8.12
CA GLU A 199 -7.92 -10.05 7.85
C GLU A 199 -6.63 -10.21 8.67
N ALA A 200 -5.87 -11.27 8.44
CA ALA A 200 -4.47 -11.26 8.81
C ALA A 200 -3.75 -10.23 7.90
N PRO A 201 -2.86 -9.39 8.44
CA PRO A 201 -2.14 -8.41 7.63
C PRO A 201 -1.33 -9.13 6.54
N PRO A 202 -1.31 -8.62 5.30
CA PRO A 202 -0.64 -9.29 4.20
C PRO A 202 0.87 -9.40 4.46
N LYS A 203 1.41 -10.59 4.22
CA LYS A 203 2.86 -10.82 4.20
C LYS A 203 3.48 -10.20 2.96
N LEU A 204 4.74 -9.80 3.05
CA LEU A 204 5.49 -9.26 1.92
C LEU A 204 5.48 -10.19 0.70
N THR A 205 5.72 -11.48 0.92
CA THR A 205 5.76 -12.49 -0.15
C THR A 205 4.44 -12.64 -0.91
N ASP A 206 3.31 -12.42 -0.24
CA ASP A 206 1.98 -12.44 -0.86
C ASP A 206 1.67 -11.09 -1.51
N PHE A 207 2.10 -9.99 -0.87
CA PHE A 207 1.93 -8.64 -1.39
C PHE A 207 2.62 -8.45 -2.75
N ILE A 208 3.89 -8.82 -2.88
CA ILE A 208 4.65 -8.65 -4.14
C ILE A 208 4.17 -9.54 -5.29
N LYS A 209 3.33 -10.54 -4.99
CA LYS A 209 2.71 -11.42 -6.00
C LYS A 209 1.37 -10.88 -6.49
N ARG A 210 0.80 -9.87 -5.84
CA ARG A 210 -0.44 -9.24 -6.30
C ARG A 210 -0.22 -8.65 -7.69
N PRO A 211 -1.20 -8.77 -8.61
CA PRO A 211 -1.07 -8.18 -9.93
C PRO A 211 -0.74 -6.68 -9.83
N PRO A 212 0.27 -6.19 -10.59
CA PRO A 212 0.75 -4.81 -10.48
C PRO A 212 -0.34 -3.76 -10.65
N TYR A 213 -1.33 -4.01 -11.52
CA TYR A 213 -2.48 -3.12 -11.69
C TYR A 213 -3.22 -2.84 -10.37
N PHE A 214 -3.49 -3.87 -9.56
CA PHE A 214 -4.18 -3.69 -8.29
C PHE A 214 -3.30 -3.00 -7.25
N ARG A 215 -1.99 -3.30 -7.24
CA ARG A 215 -1.03 -2.58 -6.39
C ARG A 215 -1.04 -1.08 -6.72
N TYR A 216 -0.92 -0.72 -7.99
CA TYR A 216 -0.93 0.69 -8.40
C TYR A 216 -2.27 1.38 -8.15
N LEU A 217 -3.38 0.67 -8.31
CA LEU A 217 -4.71 1.21 -8.01
C LEU A 217 -4.87 1.50 -6.51
N GLU A 218 -4.41 0.59 -5.64
CA GLU A 218 -4.40 0.76 -4.19
C GLU A 218 -3.52 1.95 -3.78
N GLU A 219 -2.31 2.06 -4.34
CA GLU A 219 -1.39 3.18 -4.10
C GLU A 219 -1.98 4.51 -4.57
N TRP A 220 -2.54 4.55 -5.77
CA TRP A 220 -3.21 5.74 -6.31
C TRP A 220 -4.38 6.16 -5.40
N GLY A 221 -5.21 5.21 -4.97
CA GLY A 221 -6.34 5.47 -4.09
C GLY A 221 -5.91 6.06 -2.74
N GLN A 222 -4.81 5.57 -2.16
CA GLN A 222 -4.25 6.11 -0.92
C GLN A 222 -3.72 7.53 -1.11
N ASN A 223 -2.95 7.78 -2.17
CA ASN A 223 -2.42 9.12 -2.47
C ASN A 223 -3.53 10.12 -2.77
N PHE A 224 -4.56 9.69 -3.53
CA PHE A 224 -5.74 10.49 -3.80
C PHE A 224 -6.46 10.89 -2.50
N CYS A 225 -6.67 9.95 -1.58
CA CYS A 225 -7.32 10.24 -0.29
C CYS A 225 -6.52 11.21 0.57
N LYS A 226 -5.18 11.06 0.63
CA LYS A 226 -4.30 11.99 1.35
C LYS A 226 -4.39 13.40 0.79
N GLU A 227 -4.27 13.53 -0.53
CA GLU A 227 -4.34 14.82 -1.20
C GLU A 227 -5.73 15.45 -1.02
N ARG A 228 -6.80 14.67 -1.17
CA ARG A 228 -8.16 15.12 -0.90
C ARG A 228 -8.32 15.66 0.52
N LYS A 229 -7.80 14.96 1.55
CA LYS A 229 -7.87 15.42 2.95
C LYS A 229 -7.18 16.77 3.10
N LYS A 230 -5.95 16.90 2.58
CA LYS A 230 -5.18 18.16 2.59
C LYS A 230 -5.95 19.31 1.93
N ARG A 231 -6.51 19.09 0.73
CA ARG A 231 -7.30 20.12 0.02
C ARG A 231 -8.56 20.51 0.77
N LEU A 232 -9.23 19.56 1.42
CA LEU A 232 -10.41 19.87 2.24
C LEU A 232 -10.05 20.71 3.46
N GLU A 233 -8.88 20.50 4.07
CA GLU A 233 -8.38 21.35 5.16
C GLU A 233 -8.04 22.76 4.69
N GLU A 234 -7.45 22.91 3.50
CA GLU A 234 -7.22 24.21 2.85
C GLU A 234 -8.55 24.95 2.61
N ILE A 235 -9.52 24.29 1.94
CA ILE A 235 -10.85 24.85 1.68
C ILE A 235 -11.58 25.23 2.97
N LYS A 236 -11.47 24.42 4.04
CA LYS A 236 -12.08 24.73 5.33
C LYS A 236 -11.51 26.00 5.97
N LYS A 237 -10.22 26.31 5.73
CA LYS A 237 -9.60 27.56 6.19
C LYS A 237 -10.05 28.73 5.32
N ASP A 238 -10.02 28.58 4.00
CA ASP A 238 -10.33 29.65 3.05
C ASP A 238 -11.82 30.02 3.01
N CYS A 239 -12.72 29.06 3.21
CA CYS A 239 -14.17 29.29 3.19
C CYS A 239 -14.78 29.58 4.57
N LYS A 240 -13.98 29.57 5.66
CA LYS A 240 -14.41 30.15 6.94
C LYS A 240 -14.33 31.67 6.83
N VAL A 241 -15.39 32.26 6.28
CA VAL A 241 -15.64 33.70 6.39
C VAL A 241 -16.11 33.96 7.82
N ASP A 242 -15.38 34.80 8.56
CA ASP A 242 -15.84 35.25 9.87
C ASP A 242 -17.20 35.95 9.71
N GLU A 243 -18.19 35.55 10.51
CA GLU A 243 -19.56 36.14 10.50
C GLU A 243 -19.59 37.65 10.88
N ASN A 244 -18.44 38.29 11.08
CA ASN A 244 -18.33 39.67 11.53
C ASN A 244 -18.13 40.71 10.40
N ASP A 245 -18.05 40.28 9.13
CA ASP A 245 -17.86 41.18 7.97
C ASP A 245 -19.10 41.29 7.06
N ARG A 246 -20.32 41.17 7.61
CA ARG A 246 -21.57 41.37 6.85
C ARG A 246 -22.49 42.42 7.44
#